data_AF-A0A378T9Q3-F1
#
_entry.id   AF-A0A378T9Q3-F1
#
_cell.length_a   1.000
_cell.length_b   1.000
_cell.length_c   1.000
_cell.angle_alpha   90.00
_cell.angle_beta   90.00
_cell.angle_gamma   90.00
#
_symmetry.space_group_name_H-M   'P 1'
#
loop_
_entity.id
_entity.type
_entity.pdbx_description
1 polymer ?
#
loop_
_entity_poly.entity_id
_entity_poly.type
_entity_poly.pdbx_seq_one_letter_code
_entity_poly.pdbx_strand_id
1 'polypeptide(L)'
;MLLAARCLAALTLAVVAVLFVTAGELVQAGNLLEVHGGAAIALHVTTGLLTLTLAALARQRGHGWGAAAVASALFAYSFLQAYLGEGATLAIHVPGALLVAGASVWLVFWLFTRQRSAASASSSAPVRSS
;
A
#
# COMPACT_ATOMS: atom_id res chain seq x y z
N MET A 1 -14.42 -8.68 -0.63
CA MET A 1 -13.71 -7.38 -0.48
C MET A 1 -12.59 -7.40 0.54
N LEU A 2 -12.79 -7.86 1.79
CA LEU A 2 -11.70 -7.86 2.79
C LEU A 2 -10.51 -8.76 2.42
N LEU A 3 -10.75 -10.01 1.98
CA LEU A 3 -9.66 -10.91 1.56
C LEU A 3 -8.87 -10.32 0.39
N ALA A 4 -9.57 -9.80 -0.63
CA ALA A 4 -8.95 -9.13 -1.76
C ALA A 4 -8.07 -7.95 -1.30
N ALA A 5 -8.56 -7.10 -0.37
CA ALA A 5 -7.77 -6.01 0.20
C ALA A 5 -6.51 -6.50 0.90
N ARG A 6 -6.61 -7.61 1.66
CA ARG A 6 -5.45 -8.23 2.34
C ARG A 6 -4.42 -8.76 1.35
N CYS A 7 -4.86 -9.49 0.32
CA CYS A 7 -3.97 -10.01 -0.72
C CYS A 7 -3.30 -8.87 -1.50
N LEU A 8 -4.07 -7.84 -1.88
CA LEU A 8 -3.53 -6.68 -2.59
C LEU A 8 -2.53 -5.89 -1.72
N ALA A 9 -2.82 -5.68 -0.43
CA ALA A 9 -1.87 -4.99 0.45
C ALA A 9 -0.57 -5.78 0.65
N ALA A 10 -0.66 -7.11 0.82
CA ALA A 10 0.51 -7.98 0.89
C ALA A 10 1.30 -7.98 -0.43
N LEU A 11 0.62 -8.02 -1.56
CA LEU A 11 1.23 -7.95 -2.88
C LEU A 11 1.92 -6.59 -3.12
N THR A 12 1.28 -5.47 -2.78
CA THR A 12 1.89 -4.14 -2.82
C THR A 12 3.16 -4.10 -1.98
N LEU A 13 3.13 -4.63 -0.75
CA LEU A 13 4.32 -4.68 0.11
C LEU A 13 5.43 -5.55 -0.49
N ALA A 14 5.09 -6.68 -1.11
CA ALA A 14 6.05 -7.52 -1.81
C ALA A 14 6.68 -6.80 -3.02
N VAL A 15 5.89 -6.06 -3.80
CA VAL A 15 6.38 -5.22 -4.91
C VAL A 15 7.32 -4.13 -4.39
N VAL A 16 6.99 -3.49 -3.26
CA VAL A 16 7.90 -2.53 -2.61
C VAL A 16 9.22 -3.20 -2.23
N ALA A 17 9.21 -4.41 -1.67
CA ALA A 17 10.45 -5.12 -1.36
C ALA A 17 11.30 -5.37 -2.62
N VAL A 18 10.69 -5.76 -3.75
CA VAL A 18 11.38 -5.91 -5.04
C VAL A 18 11.97 -4.58 -5.51
N LEU A 19 11.24 -3.46 -5.37
CA LEU A 19 11.75 -2.13 -5.71
C LEU A 19 13.00 -1.77 -4.90
N PHE A 20 13.03 -2.07 -3.60
CA PHE A 20 14.21 -1.81 -2.75
C PHE A 20 15.40 -2.69 -3.12
N VAL A 21 15.18 -3.99 -3.39
CA VAL A 21 16.25 -4.89 -3.84
C VAL A 21 16.85 -4.43 -5.16
N THR A 22 15.99 -4.17 -6.15
CA THR A 22 16.43 -3.70 -7.48
C THR A 22 17.05 -2.31 -7.44
N ALA A 23 16.58 -1.40 -6.57
CA ALA A 23 17.22 -0.11 -6.35
C ALA A 23 18.62 -0.25 -5.75
N GLY A 24 18.81 -1.18 -4.81
CA GLY A 24 20.13 -1.50 -4.24
C GLY A 24 21.10 -1.95 -5.32
N GLU A 25 20.69 -2.89 -6.18
CA GLU A 25 21.46 -3.36 -7.33
C GLU A 25 21.75 -2.24 -8.34
N LEU A 26 20.78 -1.37 -8.61
CA LEU A 26 20.95 -0.23 -9.51
C LEU A 26 21.98 0.76 -8.97
N VAL A 27 21.96 1.04 -7.67
CA VAL A 27 22.92 1.94 -7.00
C VAL A 27 24.32 1.33 -6.93
N GLN A 28 24.43 0.03 -6.66
CA GLN A 28 25.71 -0.65 -6.46
C GLN A 28 26.41 -1.05 -7.76
N ALA A 29 25.65 -1.55 -8.73
CA ALA A 29 26.17 -2.19 -9.93
C ALA A 29 25.65 -1.57 -11.24
N GLY A 30 24.72 -0.61 -11.18
CA GLY A 30 24.13 0.01 -12.38
C GLY A 30 23.20 -0.93 -13.16
N ASN A 31 22.74 -2.03 -12.55
CA ASN A 31 21.97 -3.09 -13.19
C ASN A 31 20.48 -3.02 -12.82
N LEU A 32 19.66 -3.86 -13.48
CA LEU A 32 18.23 -4.09 -13.17
C LEU A 32 17.31 -2.87 -13.34
N LEU A 33 17.71 -1.85 -14.09
CA LEU A 33 16.86 -0.69 -14.39
C LEU A 33 15.49 -1.09 -14.97
N GLU A 34 15.47 -2.01 -15.93
CA GLU A 34 14.22 -2.49 -16.55
C GLU A 34 13.33 -3.23 -15.55
N VAL A 35 13.93 -4.05 -14.68
CA VAL A 35 13.19 -4.78 -13.64
C VAL A 35 12.63 -3.81 -12.59
N HIS A 36 13.40 -2.80 -12.20
CA HIS A 36 12.97 -1.74 -11.30
C HIS A 36 11.79 -0.95 -11.89
N GLY A 37 11.89 -0.54 -13.16
CA GLY A 37 10.81 0.11 -13.89
C GLY A 37 9.55 -0.76 -14.01
N GLY A 38 9.72 -2.06 -14.30
CA GLY A 38 8.61 -3.02 -14.31
C GLY A 38 7.94 -3.17 -12.95
N ALA A 39 8.72 -3.23 -11.87
CA ALA A 39 8.19 -3.26 -10.50
C ALA A 39 7.46 -1.96 -10.13
N ALA A 40 7.89 -0.81 -10.64
CA ALA A 40 7.19 0.47 -10.45
C ALA A 40 5.80 0.46 -11.12
N ILE A 41 5.70 -0.09 -12.35
CA ILE A 41 4.40 -0.31 -13.01
C ILE A 41 3.51 -1.22 -12.17
N ALA A 42 4.05 -2.33 -11.66
CA ALA A 42 3.31 -3.23 -10.78
C ALA A 42 2.85 -2.53 -9.49
N LEU A 43 3.64 -1.59 -8.96
CA LEU A 43 3.26 -0.80 -7.80
C LEU A 43 2.04 0.08 -8.12
N HIS A 44 2.01 0.77 -9.25
CA HIS A 44 0.84 1.57 -9.67
C HIS A 44 -0.42 0.71 -9.78
N VAL A 45 -0.32 -0.44 -10.45
CA VAL A 45 -1.47 -1.34 -10.62
C VAL A 45 -1.97 -1.85 -9.27
N THR A 46 -1.08 -2.37 -8.42
CA THR A 46 -1.49 -2.98 -7.15
C THR A 46 -2.07 -1.94 -6.18
N THR A 47 -1.46 -0.75 -6.08
CA THR A 47 -1.97 0.35 -5.24
C THR A 47 -3.28 0.93 -5.77
N GLY A 48 -3.47 1.01 -7.10
CA GLY A 48 -4.73 1.40 -7.72
C GLY A 48 -5.85 0.41 -7.42
N LEU A 49 -5.60 -0.90 -7.60
CA LEU A 49 -6.56 -1.94 -7.25
C LEU A 49 -6.87 -1.97 -5.74
N LEU A 50 -5.86 -1.76 -4.89
CA LEU A 50 -6.04 -1.66 -3.44
C LEU A 50 -6.92 -0.47 -3.06
N THR A 51 -6.71 0.68 -3.70
CA THR A 51 -7.52 1.89 -3.52
C THR A 51 -8.98 1.62 -3.83
N LEU A 52 -9.28 1.08 -5.01
CA LEU A 52 -10.65 0.73 -5.42
C LEU A 52 -11.29 -0.26 -4.44
N THR A 53 -10.53 -1.28 -4.03
CA THR A 53 -11.01 -2.32 -3.11
C THR A 53 -11.32 -1.76 -1.73
N LEU A 54 -10.46 -0.88 -1.19
CA LEU A 54 -10.67 -0.26 0.12
C LEU A 54 -11.80 0.77 0.10
N ALA A 55 -11.94 1.54 -0.98
CA ALA A 55 -13.08 2.45 -1.17
C ALA A 55 -14.41 1.67 -1.23
N ALA A 56 -14.46 0.58 -2.00
CA ALA A 56 -15.62 -0.31 -2.06
C ALA A 56 -15.93 -0.94 -0.69
N LEU A 57 -14.91 -1.41 0.03
CA LEU A 57 -15.04 -1.97 1.37
C LEU A 57 -15.57 -0.93 2.37
N ALA A 58 -15.04 0.30 2.33
CA ALA A 58 -15.47 1.39 3.21
C ALA A 58 -16.92 1.78 2.94
N ARG A 59 -17.31 1.86 1.66
CA ARG A 59 -18.69 2.11 1.25
C ARG A 59 -19.64 1.01 1.72
N GLN A 60 -19.25 -0.26 1.62
CA GLN A 60 -20.06 -1.41 2.07
C GLN A 60 -20.26 -1.44 3.59
N ARG A 61 -19.27 -0.98 4.37
CA ARG A 61 -19.29 -1.04 5.84
C ARG A 61 -19.70 0.25 6.52
N GLY A 62 -19.80 1.37 5.79
CA GLY A 62 -20.05 2.70 6.34
C GLY A 62 -18.87 3.29 7.14
N HIS A 63 -17.73 2.60 7.22
CA HIS A 63 -16.55 3.04 7.96
C HIS A 63 -15.25 2.55 7.29
N GLY A 64 -14.09 3.11 7.69
CA GLY A 64 -12.79 2.72 7.13
C GLY A 64 -12.26 3.63 6.02
N TRP A 65 -12.91 4.78 5.78
CA TRP A 65 -12.48 5.79 4.82
C TRP A 65 -11.04 6.29 5.00
N GLY A 66 -10.51 6.29 6.23
CA GLY A 66 -9.11 6.63 6.48
C GLY A 66 -8.13 5.69 5.78
N ALA A 67 -8.39 4.38 5.76
CA ALA A 67 -7.54 3.43 5.05
C ALA A 67 -7.65 3.59 3.52
N ALA A 68 -8.86 3.87 3.01
CA ALA A 68 -9.05 4.20 1.61
C ALA A 68 -8.30 5.47 1.20
N ALA A 69 -8.34 6.52 2.03
CA ALA A 69 -7.61 7.77 1.78
C ALA A 69 -6.08 7.55 1.75
N VAL A 70 -5.53 6.78 2.68
CA VAL A 70 -4.09 6.43 2.67
C VAL A 70 -3.72 5.64 1.43
N ALA A 71 -4.54 4.67 1.00
CA ALA A 71 -4.29 3.92 -0.23
C ALA A 71 -4.36 4.82 -1.47
N SER A 72 -5.33 5.73 -1.55
CA SER A 72 -5.42 6.73 -2.63
C SER A 72 -4.19 7.64 -2.67
N ALA A 73 -3.74 8.12 -1.50
CA ALA A 73 -2.54 8.95 -1.40
C ALA A 73 -1.30 8.17 -1.84
N LEU A 74 -1.16 6.90 -1.43
CA LEU A 74 -0.09 6.01 -1.84
C LEU A 74 -0.09 5.78 -3.36
N PHE A 75 -1.26 5.52 -3.95
CA PHE A 75 -1.42 5.38 -5.40
C PHE A 75 -0.99 6.64 -6.14
N ALA A 76 -1.50 7.81 -5.76
CA ALA A 76 -1.10 9.08 -6.37
C ALA A 76 0.41 9.37 -6.19
N TYR A 77 0.92 9.14 -4.99
CA TYR A 77 2.32 9.36 -4.67
C TYR A 77 3.26 8.41 -5.41
N SER A 78 2.81 7.21 -5.77
CA SER A 78 3.60 6.29 -6.59
C SER A 78 3.94 6.90 -7.96
N PHE A 79 3.01 7.61 -8.62
CA PHE A 79 3.30 8.32 -9.87
C PHE A 79 4.25 9.50 -9.69
N LEU A 80 4.10 10.23 -8.58
CA LEU A 80 5.04 11.30 -8.24
C LEU A 80 6.45 10.75 -8.05
N GLN A 81 6.59 9.59 -7.40
CA GLN A 81 7.87 8.90 -7.27
C GLN A 81 8.47 8.48 -8.61
N ALA A 82 7.65 7.98 -9.55
CA ALA A 82 8.10 7.65 -10.90
C ALA A 82 8.61 8.89 -11.65
N TYR A 83 7.92 10.03 -11.53
CA TYR A 83 8.37 11.30 -12.11
C TYR A 83 9.68 11.82 -11.49
N LEU A 84 9.89 11.60 -10.20
CA LEU A 84 11.08 12.05 -9.46
C LEU A 84 12.23 11.02 -9.47
N GLY A 85 12.06 9.86 -10.13
CA GLY A 85 12.98 8.72 -10.01
C GLY A 85 14.27 8.79 -10.83
N GLU A 86 14.57 9.94 -11.45
CA GLU A 86 15.66 10.04 -12.43
C GLU A 86 16.57 11.25 -12.16
N GLY A 87 17.88 11.09 -12.44
CA GLY A 87 18.83 12.20 -12.42
C GLY A 87 18.95 12.91 -11.06
N ALA A 88 18.82 14.24 -11.05
CA ALA A 88 19.07 15.08 -9.87
C ALA A 88 18.01 14.94 -8.76
N THR A 89 16.82 14.41 -9.06
CA THR A 89 15.71 14.26 -8.09
C THR A 89 15.81 12.98 -7.25
N LEU A 90 16.83 12.14 -7.48
CA LEU A 90 17.07 10.90 -6.73
C LEU A 90 17.18 11.11 -5.21
N ALA A 91 17.73 12.26 -4.79
CA ALA A 91 17.85 12.64 -3.38
C ALA A 91 16.48 12.78 -2.68
N ILE A 92 15.41 13.04 -3.44
CA ILE A 92 14.03 13.13 -2.96
C ILE A 92 13.30 11.80 -3.17
N HIS A 93 13.63 11.08 -4.24
CA HIS A 93 13.09 9.75 -4.53
C HIS A 93 13.36 8.76 -3.39
N VAL A 94 14.61 8.63 -2.93
CA VAL A 94 14.97 7.63 -1.91
C VAL A 94 14.22 7.82 -0.58
N PRO A 95 14.18 9.02 0.04
CA PRO A 95 13.36 9.24 1.23
C PRO A 95 11.86 9.06 0.96
N GLY A 96 11.38 9.44 -0.22
CA GLY A 96 9.99 9.23 -0.62
C GLY A 96 9.61 7.75 -0.72
N ALA A 97 10.51 6.90 -1.21
CA ALA A 97 10.33 5.45 -1.25
C ALA A 97 10.17 4.84 0.16
N LEU A 98 10.83 5.40 1.18
CA LEU A 98 10.63 4.97 2.57
C LEU A 98 9.23 5.32 3.08
N LEU A 99 8.66 6.46 2.66
CA LEU A 99 7.27 6.82 2.98
C LEU A 99 6.28 5.85 2.31
N VAL A 100 6.53 5.47 1.05
CA VAL A 100 5.76 4.42 0.33
C VAL A 100 5.80 3.10 1.09
N ALA A 101 6.99 2.68 1.55
CA ALA A 101 7.16 1.46 2.33
C ALA A 101 6.41 1.54 3.67
N GLY A 102 6.56 2.63 4.42
CA GLY A 102 5.87 2.84 5.69
C GLY A 102 4.35 2.80 5.55
N ALA A 103 3.80 3.49 4.54
CA ALA A 103 2.37 3.47 4.25
C ALA A 103 1.86 2.06 3.85
N SER A 104 2.65 1.33 3.07
CA SER A 104 2.33 -0.05 2.66
C SER A 104 2.31 -1.00 3.85
N VAL A 105 3.31 -0.93 4.72
CA VAL A 105 3.37 -1.71 5.98
C VAL A 105 2.19 -1.34 6.89
N TRP A 106 1.88 -0.05 7.01
CA TRP A 106 0.75 0.41 7.82
C TRP A 106 -0.59 -0.13 7.29
N LEU A 107 -0.80 -0.15 5.96
CA LEU A 107 -2.02 -0.70 5.35
C LEU A 107 -2.15 -2.22 5.60
N VAL A 108 -1.06 -2.97 5.46
CA VAL A 108 -1.02 -4.40 5.84
C VAL A 108 -1.36 -4.54 7.32
N PHE A 109 -0.68 -3.83 8.21
CA PHE A 109 -0.95 -3.90 9.64
C PHE A 109 -2.42 -3.61 9.95
N TRP A 110 -2.99 -2.53 9.41
CA TRP A 110 -4.37 -2.14 9.64
C TRP A 110 -5.38 -3.21 9.19
N LEU A 111 -5.18 -3.81 8.01
CA LEU A 111 -6.05 -4.85 7.44
C LEU A 111 -6.01 -6.17 8.22
N PHE A 112 -4.88 -6.46 8.86
CA PHE A 112 -4.66 -7.72 9.58
C PHE A 112 -4.90 -7.60 11.09
N THR A 113 -4.77 -6.44 11.72
CA THR A 113 -4.93 -6.27 13.17
C THR A 113 -6.20 -5.51 13.57
N ARG A 114 -6.37 -4.27 13.10
CA ARG A 114 -7.48 -3.40 13.53
C ARG A 114 -8.86 -3.89 13.09
N GLN A 115 -8.94 -4.61 11.98
CA GLN A 115 -10.20 -5.23 11.54
C GLN A 115 -10.64 -6.43 12.41
N ARG A 116 -9.71 -7.11 13.11
CA ARG A 116 -10.07 -8.20 14.02
C ARG A 116 -10.72 -7.66 15.31
N SER A 117 -10.17 -6.57 15.85
CA SER A 117 -10.68 -5.95 17.08
C SER A 117 -12.11 -5.40 16.94
N ALA A 118 -12.47 -4.87 15.78
CA ALA A 118 -13.84 -4.39 15.51
C ALA A 118 -14.86 -5.55 15.49
N ALA A 119 -14.48 -6.71 14.95
CA ALA A 119 -15.35 -7.88 14.87
C ALA A 119 -15.56 -8.56 16.24
N SER A 120 -14.53 -8.60 17.09
CA SER A 120 -14.67 -9.16 18.44
C SER A 120 -15.57 -8.30 19.33
N ALA A 121 -15.49 -6.97 19.22
CA ALA A 121 -16.28 -6.05 20.04
C ALA A 121 -17.79 -6.09 19.73
N SER A 122 -18.19 -6.33 18.47
CA SER A 122 -19.59 -6.47 18.10
C SER A 122 -20.23 -7.78 18.59
N SER A 123 -19.42 -8.82 18.83
CA SER A 123 -19.90 -10.13 19.32
C SER A 123 -20.15 -10.16 20.83
N SER A 124 -19.59 -9.21 21.59
CA SER A 124 -19.68 -9.14 23.05
C SER A 124 -20.73 -8.13 23.56
N ALA A 125 -21.49 -7.49 22.68
CA ALA A 125 -22.52 -6.54 23.08
C ALA A 125 -23.68 -7.27 23.79
N PRO A 126 -24.05 -6.89 25.03
CA PRO A 126 -25.12 -7.57 25.77
C PRO A 126 -26.46 -7.42 25.04
N VAL A 127 -27.16 -8.54 24.85
CA VAL A 127 -28.56 -8.56 24.39
C VAL A 127 -29.38 -7.74 25.38
N ARG A 128 -29.84 -6.56 24.97
CA ARG A 128 -30.84 -5.81 25.74
C ARG A 128 -32.14 -6.60 25.70
N SER A 129 -32.49 -7.23 26.82
CA SER A 129 -33.83 -7.76 27.05
C SER A 129 -34.79 -6.59 27.27
N SER A 130 -35.71 -6.41 26.33
CA SER A 130 -36.86 -5.51 26.45
C SER A 130 -37.92 -6.07 27.41
#